data_AF-A0A661XFQ0-F1
#
_entry.id   AF-A0A661XFQ0-F1
#
_cell.length_a   1.000
_cell.length_b   1.000
_cell.length_c   1.000
_cell.angle_alpha   90.00
_cell.angle_beta   90.00
_cell.angle_gamma   90.00
#
_symmetry.space_group_name_H-M   'P 1'
#
loop_
_entity.id
_entity.type
_entity.pdbx_description
1 polymer ?
#
loop_
_entity_poly.entity_id
_entity_poly.type
_entity_poly.pdbx_seq_one_letter_code
_entity_poly.pdbx_strand_id
1 'polypeptide(L)'
;MDEKDLIFDVLREKNWKKEERKGKFGFFVKGNYIKSYTKFPKKELIGEKEVKDWIMKGKRRVVVKRGTIITPLAWELIKEKNIEVKFD
;
A
#
# COMPACT_ATOMS: atom_id res chain seq x y z
N MET A 1 13.51 23.84 41.54
CA MET A 1 13.08 24.15 40.17
C MET A 1 14.32 23.96 39.33
N ASP A 2 14.44 22.76 38.78
CA ASP A 2 15.69 22.17 38.33
C ASP A 2 16.15 22.75 36.99
N GLU A 3 17.44 23.11 36.87
CA GLU A 3 18.07 23.65 35.66
C GLU A 3 17.88 22.77 34.40
N LYS A 4 17.47 21.52 34.58
CA LYS A 4 17.17 20.57 33.49
C LYS A 4 15.93 20.97 32.68
N ASP A 5 14.94 21.63 33.28
CA ASP A 5 13.71 22.03 32.56
C ASP A 5 13.96 23.18 31.57
N LEU A 6 14.87 24.10 31.90
CA LEU A 6 15.26 25.23 31.04
C LEU A 6 15.95 24.79 29.74
N ILE A 7 16.76 23.72 29.79
CA ILE A 7 17.46 23.21 28.60
C ILE A 7 16.48 22.56 27.63
N PHE A 8 15.48 21.83 28.14
CA PHE A 8 14.47 21.17 27.30
C PHE A 8 13.58 22.18 26.56
N ASP A 9 13.18 23.28 27.22
CA ASP A 9 12.39 24.33 26.56
C ASP A 9 13.20 25.09 25.50
N VAL A 10 14.47 25.38 25.76
CA VAL A 10 15.36 26.03 24.77
C VAL A 10 15.61 25.14 23.54
N LEU A 11 15.72 23.82 23.73
CA LEU A 11 15.83 22.87 22.61
C LEU A 11 14.51 22.74 21.84
N ARG A 12 13.36 22.83 22.51
CA ARG A 12 12.03 22.77 21.90
C ARG A 12 11.74 23.99 21.04
N GLU A 13 12.10 25.19 21.49
CA GLU A 13 11.94 26.42 20.71
C GLU A 13 12.87 26.47 19.49
N LYS A 14 14.10 25.96 19.60
CA LYS A 14 15.04 25.88 18.46
C LYS A 14 14.58 24.90 17.38
N ASN A 15 13.86 23.84 17.74
CA ASN A 15 13.27 22.91 16.78
C ASN A 15 11.97 23.42 16.14
N TRP A 16 11.28 24.38 16.76
CA TRP A 16 10.07 24.98 16.19
C TRP A 16 10.36 26.07 15.15
N LYS A 17 11.53 26.72 15.23
CA LYS A 17 11.93 27.81 14.32
C LYS A 17 12.77 27.40 13.11
N LYS A 18 13.07 26.11 12.94
CA LYS A 18 13.73 25.61 11.72
C LYS A 18 12.68 25.29 10.66
N GLU A 19 12.34 26.32 9.90
CA GLU A 19 12.09 26.27 8.45
C GLU A 19 11.23 25.06 8.02
N GLU A 20 9.93 25.22 7.78
CA GLU A 20 9.42 25.97 6.62
C GLU A 20 10.40 25.99 5.42
N ARG A 21 11.09 24.88 5.17
CA ARG A 21 11.59 24.58 3.85
C ARG A 21 10.37 24.40 2.98
N LYS A 22 9.96 25.50 2.34
CA LYS A 22 9.23 25.53 1.07
C LYS A 22 10.07 24.74 0.06
N GLY A 23 10.07 23.41 0.22
CA GLY A 23 10.42 22.50 -0.85
C GLY A 23 9.50 22.88 -2.00
N LYS A 24 10.10 23.31 -3.10
CA LYS A 24 9.37 23.49 -4.36
C LYS A 24 8.82 22.12 -4.73
N PHE A 25 7.61 21.81 -4.25
CA PHE A 25 6.85 20.66 -4.66
C PHE A 25 6.61 20.85 -6.16
N GLY A 26 7.42 20.18 -6.98
CA GLY A 26 7.23 20.14 -8.42
C GLY A 26 5.86 19.57 -8.74
N PHE A 27 5.19 20.18 -9.73
CA PHE A 27 4.01 19.71 -10.49
C PHE A 27 2.74 19.25 -9.75
N PHE A 28 2.73 19.11 -8.43
CA PHE A 28 1.56 18.69 -7.67
C PHE A 28 1.16 19.82 -6.71
N VAL A 29 0.37 20.76 -7.23
CA VAL A 29 -0.30 21.74 -6.39
C VAL A 29 -1.23 20.98 -5.44
N LYS A 30 -1.00 21.13 -4.12
CA LYS A 30 -1.90 20.64 -3.05
C LYS A 30 -3.34 21.03 -3.42
N GLY A 31 -4.15 20.07 -3.87
CA GLY A 31 -5.57 20.27 -4.16
C GLY A 31 -6.02 19.96 -5.60
N ASN A 32 -5.11 19.89 -6.57
CA ASN A 32 -5.45 19.55 -7.95
C ASN A 32 -4.95 18.14 -8.32
N TYR A 33 -5.49 17.12 -7.66
CA TYR A 33 -5.40 15.76 -8.20
C TYR A 33 -6.43 15.64 -9.33
N ILE A 34 -6.00 15.12 -10.48
CA ILE A 34 -6.91 14.77 -11.58
C ILE A 34 -7.86 13.71 -11.03
N LYS A 35 -9.09 14.12 -10.70
CA LYS A 35 -10.18 13.19 -10.35
C LYS A 35 -10.53 12.43 -11.62
N SER A 36 -9.96 11.24 -11.79
CA SER A 36 -10.33 10.33 -12.87
C SER A 36 -11.75 9.83 -12.60
N TYR A 37 -12.72 10.31 -13.38
CA TYR A 37 -14.11 9.83 -13.37
C TYR A 37 -14.29 8.50 -14.12
N THR A 38 -13.17 7.83 -14.41
CA THR A 38 -13.17 6.59 -15.20
C THR A 38 -13.68 5.46 -14.32
N LYS A 39 -14.94 5.06 -14.53
CA LYS A 39 -15.52 3.85 -13.96
C LYS A 39 -14.93 2.63 -14.68
N PHE A 40 -13.68 2.31 -14.39
CA PHE A 40 -13.15 1.02 -14.80
C PHE A 40 -13.98 -0.07 -14.10
N PRO A 41 -14.48 -1.09 -14.82
CA PRO A 41 -15.06 -2.24 -14.17
C PRO A 41 -14.02 -2.78 -13.20
N LYS A 42 -14.40 -2.91 -11.93
CA LYS A 42 -13.49 -3.31 -10.84
C LYS A 42 -13.13 -4.77 -11.08
N LYS A 43 -12.12 -5.01 -11.92
CA LYS A 43 -11.56 -6.35 -12.14
C LYS A 43 -10.94 -6.78 -10.82
N GLU A 44 -11.28 -7.98 -10.38
CA GLU A 44 -10.61 -8.58 -9.23
C GLU A 44 -9.13 -8.77 -9.62
N LEU A 45 -8.25 -8.36 -8.71
CA LEU A 45 -6.80 -8.55 -8.81
C LEU A 45 -6.40 -9.49 -7.70
N ILE A 46 -5.73 -10.59 -8.05
CA ILE A 46 -5.14 -11.52 -7.10
C ILE A 46 -3.65 -11.22 -7.05
N GLY A 47 -3.21 -10.72 -5.91
CA GLY A 47 -1.80 -10.51 -5.59
C GLY A 47 -1.25 -11.61 -4.69
N GLU A 48 0.01 -11.45 -4.30
CA GLU A 48 0.70 -12.41 -3.44
C GLU A 48 0.05 -12.53 -2.07
N LYS A 49 -0.55 -11.45 -1.56
CA LYS A 49 -1.20 -11.43 -0.25
C LYS A 49 -2.40 -12.38 -0.23
N GLU A 50 -3.26 -12.34 -1.24
CA GLU A 50 -4.40 -13.25 -1.35
C GLU A 50 -3.94 -14.72 -1.43
N VAL A 51 -2.88 -15.00 -2.20
CA VAL A 51 -2.33 -16.36 -2.31
C VAL A 51 -1.75 -16.84 -0.98
N LYS A 52 -1.04 -15.98 -0.25
CA LYS A 52 -0.54 -16.28 1.10
C LYS A 52 -1.68 -16.60 2.07
N ASP A 53 -2.78 -15.85 2.00
CA ASP A 53 -3.98 -16.13 2.80
C ASP A 53 -4.59 -17.49 2.46
N TRP A 54 -4.57 -17.91 1.18
CA TRP A 54 -5.04 -19.24 0.79
C TRP A 54 -4.16 -20.35 1.35
N ILE A 55 -2.84 -20.15 1.32
CA ILE A 55 -1.86 -21.08 1.87
C ILE A 55 -2.05 -21.22 3.38
N MET A 56 -2.18 -20.10 4.11
CA MET A 56 -2.42 -20.13 5.55
C MET A 56 -3.73 -20.84 5.92
N LYS A 57 -4.76 -20.73 5.07
CA LYS A 57 -6.04 -21.42 5.25
C LYS A 57 -6.02 -22.87 4.75
N GLY A 58 -4.89 -23.36 4.24
CA GLY A 58 -4.77 -24.73 3.70
C GLY A 58 -5.61 -24.98 2.44
N LYS A 59 -6.00 -23.92 1.71
CA LYS A 59 -6.80 -24.07 0.49
C LYS A 59 -5.92 -24.55 -0.65
N ARG A 60 -6.20 -25.77 -1.13
CA ARG A 60 -5.59 -26.33 -2.35
C ARG A 60 -6.37 -26.05 -3.62
N ARG A 61 -7.63 -25.65 -3.50
CA ARG A 61 -8.53 -25.39 -4.63
C ARG A 61 -9.17 -24.03 -4.47
N VAL A 62 -9.09 -23.22 -5.51
CA VAL A 62 -9.65 -21.86 -5.53
C VAL A 62 -10.41 -21.65 -6.82
N VAL A 63 -11.65 -21.17 -6.69
CA VAL A 63 -12.47 -20.74 -7.83
C VAL A 63 -12.34 -19.22 -7.93
N VAL A 64 -12.00 -18.74 -9.12
CA VAL A 64 -11.79 -17.32 -9.42
C VAL A 64 -12.70 -16.93 -10.57
N LYS A 65 -13.22 -15.70 -10.58
CA LYS A 65 -14.09 -15.25 -11.66
C LYS A 65 -13.33 -15.13 -12.98
N ARG A 66 -14.02 -15.35 -14.10
CA ARG A 66 -13.52 -15.00 -15.43
C ARG A 66 -13.20 -13.50 -15.51
N GLY A 67 -12.00 -13.19 -15.99
CA GLY A 67 -11.50 -11.83 -16.12
C GLY A 67 -10.75 -11.29 -14.89
N THR A 68 -10.59 -12.11 -13.84
CA THR A 68 -9.71 -11.81 -12.71
C THR A 68 -8.26 -11.83 -13.16
N ILE A 69 -7.52 -10.78 -12.79
CA ILE A 69 -6.10 -10.63 -13.13
C ILE A 69 -5.30 -11.25 -11.99
N ILE A 70 -4.40 -12.18 -12.31
CA ILE A 70 -3.45 -12.74 -11.34
C ILE A 70 -2.09 -12.13 -11.63
N THR A 71 -1.43 -11.57 -10.61
CA THR A 71 -0.09 -11.00 -10.80
C THR A 71 0.94 -12.10 -11.08
N PRO A 72 2.04 -11.80 -11.80
CA PRO A 72 3.06 -12.80 -12.12
C PRO A 72 3.64 -13.49 -10.87
N LEU A 73 3.93 -12.71 -9.82
CA LEU A 73 4.40 -13.22 -8.52
C LEU A 73 3.37 -14.12 -7.84
N ALA A 74 2.08 -13.75 -7.87
CA ALA A 74 1.01 -14.59 -7.34
C ALA A 74 0.90 -15.92 -8.10
N TRP A 75 1.08 -15.89 -9.42
CA TRP A 75 1.05 -17.07 -10.28
C TRP A 75 2.19 -18.04 -10.00
N GLU A 76 3.40 -17.52 -9.74
CA GLU A 76 4.54 -18.34 -9.32
C GLU A 76 4.26 -19.05 -7.99
N LEU A 77 3.73 -18.33 -7.00
CA LEU A 77 3.35 -18.91 -5.70
C LEU A 77 2.28 -20.00 -5.83
N ILE A 78 1.26 -19.77 -6.67
CA ILE A 78 0.20 -20.75 -6.96
C ILE A 78 0.80 -22.05 -7.51
N LYS A 79 1.75 -21.95 -8.45
CA LYS A 79 2.43 -23.11 -9.04
C LYS A 79 3.32 -23.83 -8.02
N GLU A 80 4.15 -23.10 -7.29
CA GLU A 80 5.07 -23.67 -6.31
C GLU A 80 4.31 -24.46 -5.23
N LYS A 81 3.15 -23.95 -4.81
CA LYS A 81 2.31 -24.58 -3.78
C LYS A 81 1.27 -25.57 -4.32
N ASN A 82 1.28 -25.88 -5.62
CA ASN A 82 0.33 -26.80 -6.26
C ASN A 82 -1.14 -26.46 -5.94
N ILE A 83 -1.49 -25.17 -6.03
CA ILE A 83 -2.87 -24.72 -5.84
C ILE A 83 -3.61 -24.83 -7.18
N GLU A 84 -4.71 -25.59 -7.19
CA GLU A 84 -5.58 -25.71 -8.35
C GLU A 84 -6.51 -24.49 -8.46
N VAL A 85 -6.39 -23.76 -9.56
CA VAL A 85 -7.22 -22.58 -9.86
C VAL A 85 -8.23 -22.93 -10.96
N LYS A 86 -9.52 -22.75 -10.67
CA LYS A 86 -10.62 -22.89 -11.64
C LYS A 86 -11.25 -21.54 -11.95
N PHE A 87 -11.48 -21.26 -13.22
CA PHE A 87 -12.16 -20.03 -13.66
C PHE A 87 -13.65 -20.30 -13.86
N ASP A 88 -14.49 -19.57 -13.12
CA ASP A 88 -15.96 -19.57 -13.26
C ASP A 88 -16.39 -18.49 -14.25
#